data_AF-A0ABD0WXS5-F1
#
_entry.id   AF-A0ABD0WXS5-F1
#
_cell.length_a   1.000
_cell.length_b   1.000
_cell.length_c   1.000
_cell.angle_alpha   90.00
_cell.angle_beta   90.00
_cell.angle_gamma   90.00
#
_symmetry.space_group_name_H-M   'P 1'
#
loop_
_entity.id
_entity.type
_entity.pdbx_description
1 polymer ?
#
loop_
_entity_poly.entity_id
_entity_poly.type
_entity_poly.pdbx_seq_one_letter_code
_entity_poly.pdbx_strand_id
1 'polypeptide(L)'
;METIAFINKDDPRLNLKVENRLKNIFVTQFMETREEEENVNHIPVITETASRVLETGVNTLQRTLVLKKQVEVDEVDRQLAQKQQEFKVRMQALTQRRVELELKQLEMKDRAKTFEKFVEDNEVKRHRALKKYQAARKQNDLKQKETQELTAQLEELQARQQYLKDRVSKYKMYEDYMMKILDFLPEKYLEHGADSLVIPIMHRYETMSLTHLDLVDRLGQLVGELELGQHSLERLKQEHNTNTLMTNRKLSELQTQWDRTKEKNKQTEMNLLIHQGQSRDQVEEAGTILIAVKNLAEQCYLCHYGPLEELDILTMMDMVKEYILESADIEKKATELMESGSVPRSATQPRGFLKHINSKTQLKSISKTSGSWGLFS
;
A
#
# COMPACT_ATOMS: atom_id res chain seq x y z
N MET A 1 44.12 6.86 -50.47
CA MET A 1 45.38 7.49 -50.93
C MET A 1 46.17 6.40 -51.63
N GLU A 2 46.58 6.62 -52.87
CA GLU A 2 47.66 5.89 -53.54
C GLU A 2 48.12 6.75 -54.73
N THR A 3 49.43 6.82 -54.96
CA THR A 3 50.05 7.90 -55.73
C THR A 3 50.33 7.51 -57.18
N ILE A 4 49.85 8.32 -58.12
CA ILE A 4 50.19 8.20 -59.55
C ILE A 4 51.66 8.61 -59.74
N ALA A 5 52.47 7.72 -60.33
CA ALA A 5 53.87 7.99 -60.61
C ALA A 5 54.02 9.03 -61.73
N PHE A 6 54.78 10.10 -61.45
CA PHE A 6 55.10 11.13 -62.44
C PHE A 6 56.20 10.63 -63.38
N ILE A 7 55.92 10.59 -64.69
CA ILE A 7 56.95 10.26 -65.69
C ILE A 7 57.83 11.50 -65.89
N ASN A 8 59.11 11.39 -65.52
CA ASN A 8 60.07 12.49 -65.65
C ASN A 8 60.52 12.66 -67.11
N LYS A 9 60.70 13.90 -67.57
CA LYS A 9 60.91 14.19 -69.00
C LYS A 9 62.36 14.03 -69.49
N ASP A 10 63.32 14.00 -68.57
CA ASP A 10 64.76 14.04 -68.88
C ASP A 10 65.44 12.66 -68.85
N ASP A 11 64.71 11.56 -69.03
CA ASP A 11 65.31 10.22 -69.16
C ASP A 11 66.06 10.09 -70.50
N PRO A 12 67.39 9.88 -70.51
CA PRO A 12 68.18 9.78 -71.75
C PRO A 12 67.74 8.62 -72.67
N ARG A 13 66.95 7.66 -72.18
CA ARG A 13 66.39 6.55 -72.96
C ARG A 13 65.26 6.97 -73.91
N LEU A 14 64.70 8.17 -73.75
CA LEU A 14 63.64 8.70 -74.63
C LEU A 14 64.17 9.42 -75.89
N ASN A 15 65.50 9.57 -76.04
CA ASN A 15 66.11 10.22 -77.20
C ASN A 15 66.19 9.30 -78.43
N LEU A 16 65.15 9.35 -79.26
CA LEU A 16 65.09 8.65 -80.54
C LEU A 16 66.07 9.27 -81.57
N LYS A 17 67.23 8.65 -81.78
CA LYS A 17 68.13 8.99 -82.90
C LYS A 17 67.50 8.58 -84.25
N VAL A 18 66.87 9.52 -84.93
CA VAL A 18 66.32 9.32 -86.28
C VAL A 18 67.40 9.57 -87.34
N GLU A 19 68.14 8.53 -87.73
CA GLU A 19 69.01 8.59 -88.92
C GLU A 19 68.18 8.46 -90.21
N ASN A 20 67.62 9.59 -90.66
CA ASN A 20 66.90 9.65 -91.93
C ASN A 20 67.87 9.71 -93.12
N ARG A 21 68.10 8.56 -93.77
CA ARG A 21 68.89 8.45 -95.02
C ARG A 21 68.11 7.77 -96.15
N LEU A 22 66.98 8.36 -96.55
CA LEU A 22 66.37 8.08 -97.86
C LEU A 22 66.32 9.34 -98.72
N LYS A 23 67.19 9.41 -99.74
CA LYS A 23 67.06 10.30 -100.90
C LYS A 23 67.57 9.62 -102.17
N ASN A 24 66.68 8.90 -102.83
CA ASN A 24 66.84 8.56 -104.24
C ASN A 24 66.49 9.80 -105.08
N ILE A 25 67.47 10.42 -105.75
CA ILE A 25 67.22 11.29 -106.90
C ILE A 25 68.30 10.99 -107.94
N PHE A 26 67.92 10.40 -109.07
CA PHE A 26 68.75 10.38 -110.27
C PHE A 26 68.67 11.74 -110.95
N VAL A 27 69.82 12.31 -111.33
CA VAL A 27 69.91 13.34 -112.37
C VAL A 27 71.04 12.95 -113.31
N THR A 28 70.69 12.39 -114.46
CA THR A 28 71.61 12.22 -115.58
C THR A 28 71.64 13.50 -116.40
N GLN A 29 72.82 14.11 -116.51
CA GLN A 29 73.11 15.10 -117.55
C GLN A 29 74.34 14.64 -118.33
N PHE A 30 74.10 14.06 -119.51
CA PHE A 30 75.07 14.09 -120.59
C PHE A 30 74.92 15.43 -121.30
N MET A 31 76.04 16.05 -121.66
CA MET A 31 76.15 17.08 -122.69
C MET A 31 77.40 16.79 -123.51
N GLU A 32 77.31 16.99 -124.82
CA GLU A 32 78.34 16.64 -125.81
C GLU A 32 79.09 17.88 -126.29
N THR A 33 80.41 17.75 -126.45
CA THR A 33 81.24 18.35 -127.52
C THR A 33 82.59 17.64 -127.44
N ARG A 34 83.09 16.89 -128.44
CA ARG A 34 83.38 17.20 -129.86
C ARG A 34 84.37 18.34 -130.08
N GLU A 35 85.61 17.96 -130.41
CA GLU A 35 86.41 18.31 -131.60
C GLU A 35 87.21 17.01 -131.89
N GLU A 36 87.34 16.37 -133.07
CA GLU A 36 87.59 16.82 -134.46
C GLU A 36 88.99 17.46 -134.58
N GLU A 37 89.84 17.20 -135.58
CA GLU A 37 89.78 16.47 -136.87
C GLU A 37 90.61 15.14 -136.80
N GLU A 38 91.13 14.40 -137.83
CA GLU A 38 90.97 14.26 -139.30
C GLU A 38 91.57 12.89 -139.76
N ASN A 39 91.20 12.40 -140.95
CA ASN A 39 92.08 11.96 -142.08
C ASN A 39 91.37 11.00 -143.06
N VAL A 40 90.51 11.59 -143.90
CA VAL A 40 90.20 11.25 -145.31
C VAL A 40 90.07 9.77 -145.74
N ASN A 41 88.87 9.40 -146.18
CA ASN A 41 88.63 8.93 -147.55
C ASN A 41 87.17 9.19 -147.99
N HIS A 42 86.98 9.59 -149.26
CA HIS A 42 85.79 10.35 -149.68
C HIS A 42 85.01 9.70 -150.83
N ILE A 43 83.78 9.25 -150.56
CA ILE A 43 82.78 8.76 -151.54
C ILE A 43 81.40 9.33 -151.11
N PRO A 44 80.54 9.82 -152.02
CA PRO A 44 79.62 10.92 -151.70
C PRO A 44 78.31 10.54 -150.99
N VAL A 45 77.72 11.56 -150.37
CA VAL A 45 76.47 11.51 -149.58
C VAL A 45 75.23 11.57 -150.48
N ILE A 46 74.16 10.85 -150.10
CA ILE A 46 72.78 11.07 -150.58
C ILE A 46 71.91 11.44 -149.38
N THR A 47 71.31 12.63 -149.39
CA THR A 47 70.66 13.26 -148.23
C THR A 47 69.12 13.14 -148.23
N GLU A 48 68.58 11.93 -148.35
CA GLU A 48 67.11 11.72 -148.30
C GLU A 48 66.64 10.66 -147.31
N THR A 49 65.50 10.92 -146.67
CA THR A 49 64.93 10.09 -145.61
C THR A 49 64.26 8.84 -146.19
N ALA A 50 64.58 7.67 -145.64
CA ALA A 50 64.18 6.36 -146.19
C ALA A 50 62.68 6.19 -146.50
N SER A 51 61.79 6.84 -145.75
CA SER A 51 60.34 6.80 -145.99
C SER A 51 59.93 7.36 -147.36
N ARG A 52 60.65 8.35 -147.90
CA ARG A 52 60.23 9.10 -149.11
C ARG A 52 60.70 8.47 -150.42
N VAL A 53 61.85 7.81 -150.39
CA VAL A 53 62.42 7.07 -151.54
C VAL A 53 61.59 5.80 -151.86
N LEU A 54 60.73 5.35 -150.93
CA LEU A 54 60.00 4.08 -151.02
C LEU A 54 58.54 4.21 -151.51
N GLU A 55 58.03 5.42 -151.81
CA GLU A 55 56.66 5.62 -152.31
C GLU A 55 56.57 5.66 -153.85
N THR A 56 57.69 5.80 -154.57
CA THR A 56 57.73 5.89 -156.03
C THR A 56 58.70 4.87 -156.64
N GLY A 57 58.21 3.89 -157.41
CA GLY A 57 59.12 3.13 -158.29
C GLY A 57 58.87 1.65 -158.60
N VAL A 58 57.63 1.14 -158.60
CA VAL A 58 57.08 0.01 -159.43
C VAL A 58 57.80 -1.36 -159.53
N ASN A 59 59.13 -1.49 -159.47
CA ASN A 59 59.89 -2.73 -159.67
C ASN A 59 60.67 -3.13 -158.40
N THR A 60 60.03 -3.88 -157.51
CA THR A 60 60.61 -4.35 -156.25
C THR A 60 61.56 -5.54 -156.42
N LEU A 61 62.81 -5.40 -156.00
CA LEU A 61 63.66 -6.56 -155.71
C LEU A 61 63.25 -7.18 -154.37
N GLN A 62 62.98 -8.49 -154.35
CA GLN A 62 62.42 -9.20 -153.19
C GLN A 62 63.24 -9.02 -151.90
N ARG A 63 64.57 -8.87 -152.02
CA ARG A 63 65.50 -8.78 -150.88
C ARG A 63 65.26 -7.57 -149.97
N THR A 64 64.87 -6.41 -150.52
CA THR A 64 64.52 -5.23 -149.72
C THR A 64 63.12 -5.33 -149.11
N LEU A 65 62.19 -6.05 -149.74
CA LEU A 65 60.89 -6.35 -149.16
C LEU A 65 61.02 -7.29 -147.95
N VAL A 66 61.89 -8.30 -148.04
CA VAL A 66 62.26 -9.18 -146.93
C VAL A 66 62.91 -8.39 -145.79
N LEU A 67 63.84 -7.46 -146.08
CA LEU A 67 64.44 -6.61 -145.04
C LEU A 67 63.41 -5.69 -144.35
N LYS A 68 62.46 -5.10 -145.10
CA LYS A 68 61.36 -4.34 -144.49
C LYS A 68 60.50 -5.22 -143.58
N LYS A 69 60.17 -6.45 -144.03
CA LYS A 69 59.43 -7.42 -143.21
C LYS A 69 60.23 -7.93 -142.01
N GLN A 70 61.56 -8.03 -142.10
CA GLN A 70 62.42 -8.35 -140.97
C GLN A 70 62.35 -7.24 -139.92
N VAL A 71 62.53 -5.97 -140.29
CA VAL A 71 62.43 -4.85 -139.34
C VAL A 71 61.02 -4.70 -138.75
N GLU A 72 59.97 -4.94 -139.53
CA GLU A 72 58.59 -4.99 -139.02
C GLU A 72 58.38 -6.15 -138.02
N VAL A 73 59.01 -7.31 -138.24
CA VAL A 73 58.99 -8.46 -137.31
C VAL A 73 59.82 -8.15 -136.06
N ASP A 74 61.05 -7.64 -136.20
CA ASP A 74 61.95 -7.32 -135.08
C ASP A 74 61.33 -6.26 -134.14
N GLU A 75 60.60 -5.27 -134.69
CA GLU A 75 59.85 -4.28 -133.91
C GLU A 75 58.60 -4.87 -133.24
N VAL A 76 57.87 -5.75 -133.92
CA VAL A 76 56.75 -6.50 -133.32
C VAL A 76 57.25 -7.43 -132.22
N ASP A 77 58.38 -8.08 -132.39
CA ASP A 77 59.02 -8.94 -131.38
C ASP A 77 59.55 -8.11 -130.20
N ARG A 78 60.05 -6.89 -130.44
CA ARG A 78 60.42 -5.94 -129.37
C ARG A 78 59.19 -5.52 -128.56
N GLN A 79 58.08 -5.19 -129.22
CA GLN A 79 56.81 -4.86 -128.56
C GLN A 79 56.21 -6.08 -127.84
N LEU A 80 56.29 -7.27 -128.42
CA LEU A 80 55.86 -8.53 -127.84
C LEU A 80 56.68 -8.87 -126.59
N ALA A 81 58.01 -8.74 -126.64
CA ALA A 81 58.89 -8.90 -125.48
C ALA A 81 58.58 -7.89 -124.37
N GLN A 82 58.32 -6.61 -124.72
CA GLN A 82 57.86 -5.62 -123.76
C GLN A 82 56.52 -6.03 -123.12
N LYS A 83 55.55 -6.50 -123.91
CA LYS A 83 54.23 -6.93 -123.38
C LYS A 83 54.30 -8.22 -122.57
N GLN A 84 55.18 -9.16 -122.93
CA GLN A 84 55.49 -10.34 -122.13
C GLN A 84 56.12 -9.92 -120.79
N GLN A 85 57.04 -8.95 -120.77
CA GLN A 85 57.65 -8.45 -119.54
C GLN A 85 56.68 -7.64 -118.68
N GLU A 86 55.83 -6.78 -119.27
CA GLU A 86 54.73 -6.10 -118.58
C GLU A 86 53.76 -7.12 -117.96
N PHE A 87 53.39 -8.16 -118.70
CA PHE A 87 52.53 -9.23 -118.20
C PHE A 87 53.20 -10.03 -117.08
N LYS A 88 54.49 -10.38 -117.22
CA LYS A 88 55.28 -11.07 -116.19
C LYS A 88 55.36 -10.27 -114.89
N VAL A 89 55.61 -8.96 -114.97
CA VAL A 89 55.61 -8.07 -113.80
C VAL A 89 54.21 -7.96 -113.18
N ARG A 90 53.14 -7.82 -113.98
CA ARG A 90 51.76 -7.81 -113.46
C ARG A 90 51.38 -9.14 -112.80
N MET A 91 51.77 -10.28 -113.38
CA MET A 91 51.55 -11.60 -112.78
C MET A 91 52.33 -11.76 -111.49
N GLN A 92 53.57 -11.28 -111.40
CA GLN A 92 54.35 -11.26 -110.15
C GLN A 92 53.69 -10.37 -109.08
N ALA A 93 53.20 -9.19 -109.44
CA ALA A 93 52.47 -8.33 -108.50
C ALA A 93 51.14 -8.96 -108.03
N LEU A 94 50.43 -9.68 -108.92
CA LEU A 94 49.20 -10.40 -108.58
C LEU A 94 49.47 -11.63 -107.69
N THR A 95 50.55 -12.39 -107.92
CA THR A 95 50.91 -13.52 -107.03
C THR A 95 51.39 -13.02 -105.67
N GLN A 96 52.20 -11.96 -105.61
CA GLN A 96 52.57 -11.28 -104.36
C GLN A 96 51.32 -10.80 -103.60
N ARG A 97 50.39 -10.10 -104.28
CA ARG A 97 49.17 -9.61 -103.65
C ARG A 97 48.23 -10.74 -103.21
N ARG A 98 48.20 -11.85 -103.94
CA ARG A 98 47.47 -13.05 -103.53
C ARG A 98 48.04 -13.63 -102.23
N VAL A 99 49.36 -13.80 -102.15
CA VAL A 99 50.05 -14.30 -100.93
C VAL A 99 49.84 -13.34 -99.76
N GLU A 100 49.90 -12.02 -99.97
CA GLU A 100 49.54 -11.04 -98.93
C GLU A 100 48.11 -11.23 -98.40
N LEU A 101 47.14 -11.46 -99.30
CA LEU A 101 45.73 -11.59 -98.93
C LEU A 101 45.46 -12.92 -98.23
N GLU A 102 46.10 -14.01 -98.65
CA GLU A 102 46.04 -15.31 -97.99
C GLU A 102 46.68 -15.24 -96.59
N LEU A 103 47.83 -14.55 -96.43
CA LEU A 103 48.44 -14.26 -95.13
C LEU A 103 47.52 -13.44 -94.22
N LYS A 104 46.97 -12.33 -94.72
CA LYS A 104 46.06 -11.45 -93.96
C LYS A 104 44.76 -12.17 -93.59
N GLN A 105 44.26 -13.08 -94.43
CA GLN A 105 43.11 -13.92 -94.10
C GLN A 105 43.44 -14.93 -92.99
N LEU A 106 44.66 -15.50 -92.99
CA LEU A 106 45.13 -16.37 -91.91
C LEU A 106 45.28 -15.60 -90.60
N GLU A 107 45.91 -14.43 -90.61
CA GLU A 107 45.99 -13.54 -89.44
C GLU A 107 44.60 -13.21 -88.86
N MET A 108 43.62 -12.89 -89.71
CA MET A 108 42.26 -12.60 -89.25
C MET A 108 41.57 -13.85 -88.67
N LYS A 109 41.77 -15.03 -89.26
CA LYS A 109 41.26 -16.29 -88.71
C LYS A 109 41.88 -16.62 -87.35
N ASP A 110 43.17 -16.38 -87.17
CA ASP A 110 43.86 -16.66 -85.91
C ASP A 110 43.55 -15.60 -84.83
N ARG A 111 43.36 -14.33 -85.21
CA ARG A 111 42.79 -13.29 -84.34
C ARG A 111 41.35 -13.63 -83.92
N ALA A 112 40.51 -14.14 -84.82
CA ALA A 112 39.16 -14.59 -84.47
C ALA A 112 39.20 -15.71 -83.42
N LYS A 113 40.03 -16.75 -83.63
CA LYS A 113 40.22 -17.83 -82.65
C LYS A 113 40.72 -17.35 -81.28
N THR A 114 41.57 -16.32 -81.21
CA THR A 114 42.02 -15.79 -79.91
C THR A 114 40.95 -14.93 -79.24
N PHE A 115 40.12 -14.20 -80.00
CA PHE A 115 38.95 -13.52 -79.45
C PHE A 115 37.86 -14.49 -78.98
N GLU A 116 37.55 -15.54 -79.75
CA GLU A 116 36.61 -16.60 -79.36
C GLU A 116 37.01 -17.23 -78.03
N LYS A 117 38.29 -17.65 -77.91
CA LYS A 117 38.85 -18.16 -76.65
C LYS A 117 38.77 -17.13 -75.53
N PHE A 118 39.08 -15.85 -75.78
CA PHE A 118 38.97 -14.81 -74.75
C PHE A 118 37.54 -14.60 -74.27
N VAL A 119 36.55 -14.70 -75.16
CA VAL A 119 35.11 -14.63 -74.80
C VAL A 119 34.72 -15.83 -73.95
N GLU A 120 35.06 -17.06 -74.37
CA GLU A 120 34.79 -18.28 -73.58
C GLU A 120 35.42 -18.20 -72.17
N ASP A 121 36.69 -17.78 -72.10
CA ASP A 121 37.44 -17.60 -70.86
C ASP A 121 36.82 -16.49 -69.97
N ASN A 122 36.23 -15.45 -70.57
CA ASN A 122 35.48 -14.40 -69.87
C ASN A 122 34.14 -14.91 -69.35
N GLU A 123 33.39 -15.68 -70.15
CA GLU A 123 32.14 -16.30 -69.73
C GLU A 123 32.37 -17.31 -68.59
N VAL A 124 33.42 -18.11 -68.63
CA VAL A 124 33.81 -19.00 -67.53
C VAL A 124 34.15 -18.21 -66.27
N LYS A 125 34.87 -17.08 -66.38
CA LYS A 125 35.15 -16.18 -65.24
C LYS A 125 33.86 -15.56 -64.68
N ARG A 126 32.94 -15.10 -65.54
CA ARG A 126 31.62 -14.57 -65.17
C ARG A 126 30.75 -15.61 -64.48
N HIS A 127 30.66 -16.82 -65.02
CA HIS A 127 29.92 -17.94 -64.41
C HIS A 127 30.52 -18.37 -63.06
N ARG A 128 31.87 -18.40 -62.93
CA ARG A 128 32.54 -18.67 -61.66
C ARG A 128 32.25 -17.60 -60.61
N ALA A 129 32.29 -16.32 -61.00
CA ALA A 129 31.95 -15.20 -60.12
C ALA A 129 30.48 -15.24 -59.69
N LEU A 130 29.54 -15.48 -60.61
CA LEU A 130 28.11 -15.62 -60.32
C LEU A 130 27.83 -16.79 -59.37
N LYS A 131 28.43 -17.97 -59.61
CA LYS A 131 28.31 -19.13 -58.71
C LYS A 131 28.86 -18.82 -57.31
N LYS A 132 30.01 -18.15 -57.21
CA LYS A 132 30.58 -17.73 -55.91
C LYS A 132 29.68 -16.72 -55.18
N TYR A 133 29.12 -15.74 -55.89
CA TYR A 133 28.17 -14.78 -55.33
C TYR A 133 26.88 -15.46 -54.86
N GLN A 134 26.30 -16.36 -55.65
CA GLN A 134 25.09 -17.10 -55.27
C GLN A 134 25.32 -18.00 -54.04
N ALA A 135 26.48 -18.65 -53.94
CA ALA A 135 26.85 -19.46 -52.78
C ALA A 135 27.04 -18.59 -51.53
N ALA A 136 27.78 -17.48 -51.63
CA ALA A 136 27.99 -16.54 -50.53
C ALA A 136 26.67 -15.89 -50.07
N ARG A 137 25.77 -15.55 -51.00
CA ARG A 137 24.43 -15.05 -50.68
C ARG A 137 23.62 -16.10 -49.91
N LYS A 138 23.50 -17.34 -50.42
CA LYS A 138 22.79 -18.41 -49.71
C LYS A 138 23.36 -18.67 -48.31
N GLN A 139 24.68 -18.59 -48.14
CA GLN A 139 25.30 -18.73 -46.82
C GLN A 139 24.97 -17.56 -45.89
N ASN A 140 24.86 -16.33 -46.41
CA ASN A 140 24.41 -15.17 -45.64
C ASN A 140 22.93 -15.28 -45.28
N ASP A 141 22.07 -15.62 -46.25
CA ASP A 141 20.63 -15.84 -46.07
C ASP A 141 20.34 -16.91 -44.99
N LEU A 142 21.19 -17.94 -44.86
CA LEU A 142 21.13 -18.95 -43.79
C LEU A 142 21.59 -18.38 -42.44
N LYS A 143 22.79 -17.80 -42.38
CA LYS A 143 23.34 -17.21 -41.15
C LYS A 143 22.47 -16.10 -40.57
N GLN A 144 21.78 -15.34 -41.42
CA GLN A 144 20.84 -14.31 -40.99
C GLN A 144 19.62 -14.92 -40.28
N LYS A 145 19.11 -16.07 -40.75
CA LYS A 145 18.04 -16.82 -40.06
C LYS A 145 18.53 -17.42 -38.75
N GLU A 146 19.68 -18.10 -38.76
CA GLU A 146 20.32 -18.63 -37.55
C GLU A 146 20.50 -17.52 -36.49
N THR A 147 20.93 -16.32 -36.91
CA THR A 147 21.05 -15.15 -36.03
C THR A 147 19.69 -14.70 -35.50
N GLN A 148 18.66 -14.60 -36.36
CA GLN A 148 17.30 -14.18 -35.97
C GLN A 148 16.65 -15.16 -34.99
N GLU A 149 16.78 -16.46 -35.23
CA GLU A 149 16.28 -17.53 -34.36
C GLU A 149 16.99 -17.50 -33.00
N LEU A 150 18.31 -17.32 -32.98
CA LEU A 150 19.08 -17.19 -31.74
C LEU A 150 18.76 -15.89 -30.97
N THR A 151 18.52 -14.76 -31.65
CA THR A 151 18.10 -13.52 -30.97
C THR A 151 16.72 -13.67 -30.34
N ALA A 152 15.77 -14.32 -31.02
CA ALA A 152 14.43 -14.54 -30.47
C ALA A 152 14.46 -15.46 -29.22
N GLN A 153 15.27 -16.52 -29.25
CA GLN A 153 15.49 -17.39 -28.08
C GLN A 153 16.16 -16.63 -26.93
N LEU A 154 17.11 -15.74 -27.22
CA LEU A 154 17.79 -14.92 -26.23
C LEU A 154 16.83 -13.91 -25.57
N GLU A 155 15.96 -13.27 -26.36
CA GLU A 155 14.90 -12.38 -25.88
C GLU A 155 13.87 -13.12 -24.99
N GLU A 156 13.42 -14.32 -25.39
CA GLU A 156 12.54 -15.16 -24.57
C GLU A 156 13.20 -15.54 -23.24
N LEU A 157 14.46 -15.97 -23.27
CA LEU A 157 15.23 -16.33 -22.07
C LEU A 157 15.47 -15.12 -21.15
N GLN A 158 15.71 -13.93 -21.70
CA GLN A 158 15.81 -12.69 -20.90
C GLN A 158 14.47 -12.30 -20.27
N ALA A 159 13.36 -12.36 -21.02
CA ALA A 159 12.03 -12.10 -20.49
C ALA A 159 11.67 -13.09 -19.36
N ARG A 160 11.98 -14.37 -19.55
CA ARG A 160 11.82 -15.43 -18.53
C ARG A 160 12.72 -15.20 -17.31
N GLN A 161 13.98 -14.79 -17.51
CA GLN A 161 14.92 -14.47 -16.44
C GLN A 161 14.41 -13.30 -15.60
N GLN A 162 13.93 -12.22 -16.23
CA GLN A 162 13.39 -11.05 -15.54
C GLN A 162 12.10 -11.40 -14.79
N TYR A 163 11.17 -12.15 -15.40
CA TYR A 163 9.97 -12.65 -14.71
C TYR A 163 10.30 -13.52 -13.48
N LEU A 164 11.30 -14.40 -13.58
CA LEU A 164 11.75 -15.22 -12.45
C LEU A 164 12.42 -14.38 -11.36
N LYS A 165 13.24 -13.39 -11.74
CA LYS A 165 13.86 -12.42 -10.82
C LYS A 165 12.80 -11.61 -10.06
N ASP A 166 11.79 -11.10 -10.76
CA ASP A 166 10.68 -10.36 -10.16
C ASP A 166 9.83 -11.25 -9.24
N ARG A 167 9.67 -12.55 -9.56
CA ARG A 167 9.07 -13.53 -8.65
C ARG A 167 9.93 -13.73 -7.40
N VAL A 168 11.24 -13.96 -7.53
CA VAL A 168 12.14 -14.12 -6.38
C VAL A 168 12.09 -12.86 -5.49
N SER A 169 12.16 -11.66 -6.06
CA SER A 169 12.03 -10.41 -5.30
C SER A 169 10.67 -10.26 -4.59
N LYS A 170 9.57 -10.72 -5.20
CA LYS A 170 8.23 -10.76 -4.57
C LYS A 170 8.12 -11.81 -3.47
N TYR A 171 8.78 -12.97 -3.61
CA TYR A 171 8.68 -14.05 -2.63
C TYR A 171 9.69 -13.93 -1.47
N LYS A 172 10.78 -13.17 -1.65
CA LYS A 172 11.80 -12.95 -0.62
C LYS A 172 11.24 -12.42 0.70
N MET A 173 10.21 -11.57 0.69
CA MET A 173 9.58 -11.09 1.94
C MET A 173 8.98 -12.23 2.80
N TYR A 174 8.58 -13.35 2.20
CA TYR A 174 8.10 -14.53 2.92
C TYR A 174 9.27 -15.43 3.35
N GLU A 175 10.35 -15.50 2.57
CA GLU A 175 11.61 -16.15 2.96
C GLU A 175 12.22 -15.47 4.20
N ASP A 176 12.42 -14.15 4.15
CA ASP A 176 12.93 -13.32 5.25
C ASP A 176 12.03 -13.37 6.51
N TYR A 177 10.75 -13.75 6.36
CA TYR A 177 9.79 -13.95 7.45
C TYR A 177 9.84 -15.38 8.01
N MET A 178 9.90 -16.40 7.16
CA MET A 178 10.01 -17.80 7.58
C MET A 178 11.36 -18.09 8.26
N MET A 179 12.45 -17.47 7.80
CA MET A 179 13.74 -17.55 8.51
C MET A 179 13.63 -17.03 9.96
N LYS A 180 12.91 -15.92 10.18
CA LYS A 180 12.66 -15.41 11.54
C LYS A 180 11.75 -16.31 12.36
N ILE A 181 10.83 -17.05 11.74
CA ILE A 181 10.02 -18.07 12.43
C ILE A 181 10.90 -19.25 12.88
N LEU A 182 11.90 -19.64 12.08
CA LEU A 182 12.84 -20.69 12.45
C LEU A 182 13.67 -20.30 13.70
N ASP A 183 14.07 -19.04 13.85
CA ASP A 183 14.71 -18.53 15.08
C ASP A 183 13.83 -18.70 16.34
N PHE A 184 12.50 -18.72 16.18
CA PHE A 184 11.53 -18.96 17.25
C PHE A 184 11.00 -20.41 17.30
N LEU A 185 11.58 -21.34 16.54
CA LEU A 185 11.16 -22.74 16.45
C LEU A 185 12.07 -23.63 17.31
N PRO A 186 11.53 -24.34 18.33
CA PRO A 186 12.35 -25.25 19.12
C PRO A 186 12.97 -26.35 18.26
N GLU A 187 14.24 -26.64 18.51
CA GLU A 187 15.11 -27.52 17.70
C GLU A 187 14.48 -28.89 17.35
N LYS A 188 13.66 -29.44 18.27
CA LYS A 188 12.90 -30.70 18.13
C LYS A 188 11.95 -30.75 16.92
N TYR A 189 11.51 -29.59 16.42
CA TYR A 189 10.67 -29.50 15.22
C TYR A 189 11.49 -29.47 13.92
N LEU A 190 12.81 -29.24 13.99
CA LEU A 190 13.73 -29.27 12.84
C LEU A 190 14.23 -30.70 12.54
N GLU A 191 14.20 -31.60 13.53
CA GLU A 191 14.62 -33.00 13.40
C GLU A 191 13.70 -33.84 12.47
N HIS A 192 12.51 -33.33 12.14
CA HIS A 192 11.45 -34.07 11.44
C HIS A 192 11.50 -33.92 9.91
N GLY A 193 12.51 -34.52 9.28
CA GLY A 193 12.54 -34.80 7.83
C GLY A 193 13.21 -33.72 6.98
N ALA A 194 14.28 -34.09 6.28
CA ALA A 194 15.18 -33.16 5.59
C ALA A 194 14.64 -32.50 4.30
N ASP A 195 13.40 -32.79 3.89
CA ASP A 195 12.86 -32.41 2.57
C ASP A 195 12.05 -31.10 2.56
N SER A 196 11.52 -30.64 3.71
CA SER A 196 10.78 -29.37 3.77
C SER A 196 10.64 -28.79 5.19
N LEU A 197 11.35 -27.71 5.47
CA LEU A 197 11.24 -26.93 6.72
C LEU A 197 9.86 -26.25 6.90
N VAL A 198 9.03 -26.19 5.85
CA VAL A 198 7.72 -25.51 5.90
C VAL A 198 6.66 -26.36 6.62
N ILE A 199 6.73 -27.70 6.49
CA ILE A 199 5.71 -28.61 7.04
C ILE A 199 5.68 -28.58 8.58
N PRO A 200 6.81 -28.63 9.32
CA PRO A 200 6.80 -28.46 10.77
C PRO A 200 6.26 -27.09 11.24
N ILE A 201 6.51 -26.02 10.47
CA ILE A 201 5.96 -24.68 10.76
C ILE A 201 4.44 -24.68 10.62
N MET A 202 3.91 -25.28 9.55
CA MET A 202 2.46 -25.40 9.32
C MET A 202 1.77 -26.18 10.45
N HIS A 203 2.26 -27.37 10.80
CA HIS A 203 1.67 -28.18 11.87
C HIS A 203 1.79 -27.54 13.26
N ARG A 204 2.86 -26.78 13.53
CA ARG A 204 2.94 -25.96 14.75
C ARG A 204 1.91 -24.84 14.73
N TYR A 205 1.72 -24.14 13.62
CA TYR A 205 0.70 -23.09 13.48
C TYR A 205 -0.72 -23.66 13.66
N GLU A 206 -1.04 -24.77 13.01
CA GLU A 206 -2.31 -25.48 13.17
C GLU A 206 -2.55 -25.82 14.65
N THR A 207 -1.59 -26.48 15.30
CA THR A 207 -1.66 -26.84 16.73
C THR A 207 -1.84 -25.61 17.62
N MET A 208 -1.08 -24.54 17.39
CA MET A 208 -1.18 -23.30 18.17
C MET A 208 -2.48 -22.52 17.91
N SER A 209 -3.06 -22.62 16.71
CA SER A 209 -4.36 -22.01 16.40
C SER A 209 -5.51 -22.73 17.09
N LEU A 210 -5.45 -24.07 17.17
CA LEU A 210 -6.42 -24.90 17.88
C LEU A 210 -6.34 -24.69 19.39
N THR A 211 -5.14 -24.67 19.98
CA THR A 211 -5.00 -24.38 21.42
C THR A 211 -5.31 -22.94 21.77
N HIS A 212 -5.08 -21.98 20.87
CA HIS A 212 -5.55 -20.60 21.06
C HIS A 212 -7.08 -20.52 21.10
N LEU A 213 -7.78 -21.22 20.20
CA LEU A 213 -9.24 -21.26 20.16
C LEU A 213 -9.82 -21.91 21.43
N ASP A 214 -9.27 -23.05 21.86
CA ASP A 214 -9.64 -23.74 23.12
C ASP A 214 -9.43 -22.84 24.36
N LEU A 215 -8.29 -22.14 24.43
CA LEU A 215 -8.01 -21.19 25.51
C LEU A 215 -8.95 -19.98 25.50
N VAL A 216 -9.39 -19.50 24.33
CA VAL A 216 -10.35 -18.39 24.20
C VAL A 216 -11.75 -18.82 24.62
N ASP A 217 -12.22 -20.00 24.20
CA ASP A 217 -13.52 -20.53 24.63
C ASP A 217 -13.54 -20.77 26.15
N ARG A 218 -12.50 -21.43 26.68
CA ARG A 218 -12.34 -21.66 28.12
C ARG A 218 -12.23 -20.37 28.92
N LEU A 219 -11.61 -19.32 28.39
CA LEU A 219 -11.61 -17.99 29.00
C LEU A 219 -13.03 -17.40 29.05
N GLY A 220 -13.80 -17.55 27.97
CA GLY A 220 -15.21 -17.15 27.92
C GLY A 220 -16.07 -17.88 28.96
N GLN A 221 -15.89 -19.20 29.11
CA GLN A 221 -16.55 -19.99 30.15
C GLN A 221 -16.22 -19.47 31.56
N LEU A 222 -14.94 -19.24 31.87
CA LEU A 222 -14.49 -18.74 33.17
C LEU A 222 -14.98 -17.31 33.48
N VAL A 223 -15.11 -16.45 32.45
CA VAL A 223 -15.72 -15.13 32.60
C VAL A 223 -17.21 -15.25 32.93
N GLY A 224 -17.95 -16.14 32.25
CA GLY A 224 -19.37 -16.41 32.55
C GLY A 224 -19.59 -16.97 33.96
N GLU A 225 -18.73 -17.88 34.43
CA GLU A 225 -18.76 -18.38 35.82
C GLU A 225 -18.50 -17.25 36.83
N LEU A 226 -17.56 -16.35 36.53
CA LEU A 226 -17.22 -15.20 37.37
C LEU A 226 -18.36 -14.16 37.42
N GLU A 227 -19.02 -13.88 36.31
CA GLU A 227 -20.20 -13.00 36.24
C GLU A 227 -21.39 -13.58 37.04
N LEU A 228 -21.67 -14.88 36.87
CA LEU A 228 -22.68 -15.59 37.68
C LEU A 228 -22.34 -15.55 39.18
N GLY A 229 -21.05 -15.73 39.51
CA GLY A 229 -20.53 -15.58 40.87
C GLY A 229 -20.78 -14.18 41.44
N GLN A 230 -20.43 -13.13 40.71
CA GLN A 230 -20.68 -11.74 41.10
C GLN A 230 -22.17 -11.44 41.29
N HIS A 231 -23.03 -11.87 40.37
CA HIS A 231 -24.48 -11.72 40.50
C HIS A 231 -25.06 -12.49 41.70
N SER A 232 -24.48 -13.65 42.06
CA SER A 232 -24.89 -14.39 43.26
C SER A 232 -24.49 -13.67 44.56
N LEU A 233 -23.27 -13.11 44.60
CA LEU A 233 -22.76 -12.35 45.74
C LEU A 233 -23.54 -11.04 45.93
N GLU A 234 -23.85 -10.33 44.85
CA GLU A 234 -24.58 -9.07 44.90
C GLU A 234 -26.04 -9.29 45.37
N ARG A 235 -26.69 -10.34 44.88
CA ARG A 235 -28.01 -10.78 45.40
C ARG A 235 -27.96 -11.08 46.90
N LEU A 236 -26.94 -11.79 47.37
CA LEU A 236 -26.79 -12.15 48.78
C LEU A 236 -26.53 -10.92 49.67
N LYS A 237 -25.75 -9.93 49.20
CA LYS A 237 -25.59 -8.64 49.90
C LYS A 237 -26.92 -7.89 50.01
N GLN A 238 -27.70 -7.85 48.93
CA GLN A 238 -28.99 -7.16 48.90
C GLN A 238 -29.97 -7.84 49.86
N GLU A 239 -30.06 -9.17 49.83
CA GLU A 239 -30.85 -9.96 50.78
C GLU A 239 -30.41 -9.69 52.23
N HIS A 240 -29.10 -9.74 52.53
CA HIS A 240 -28.56 -9.45 53.86
C HIS A 240 -28.87 -8.01 54.33
N ASN A 241 -28.81 -7.02 53.43
CA ASN A 241 -29.17 -5.64 53.73
C ASN A 241 -30.68 -5.52 54.03
N THR A 242 -31.55 -6.12 53.21
CA THR A 242 -33.00 -6.12 53.50
C THR A 242 -33.35 -6.82 54.82
N ASN A 243 -32.69 -7.94 55.13
CA ASN A 243 -32.84 -8.61 56.42
C ASN A 243 -32.35 -7.73 57.58
N THR A 244 -31.24 -7.02 57.43
CA THR A 244 -30.71 -6.07 58.43
C THR A 244 -31.65 -4.87 58.64
N LEU A 245 -32.28 -4.36 57.58
CA LEU A 245 -33.31 -3.32 57.70
C LEU A 245 -34.57 -3.85 58.40
N MET A 246 -34.98 -5.09 58.11
CA MET A 246 -36.13 -5.73 58.75
C MET A 246 -35.90 -6.04 60.23
N THR A 247 -34.71 -6.48 60.63
CA THR A 247 -34.37 -6.69 62.06
C THR A 247 -34.23 -5.38 62.82
N ASN A 248 -33.59 -4.35 62.24
CA ASN A 248 -33.53 -3.00 62.84
C ASN A 248 -34.92 -2.37 62.99
N ARG A 249 -35.81 -2.56 62.01
CA ARG A 249 -37.23 -2.19 62.13
C ARG A 249 -37.89 -2.94 63.27
N LYS A 250 -37.72 -4.26 63.37
CA LYS A 250 -38.32 -5.08 64.44
C LYS A 250 -37.83 -4.68 65.83
N LEU A 251 -36.54 -4.36 65.96
CA LEU A 251 -35.94 -3.84 67.18
C LEU A 251 -36.51 -2.46 67.56
N SER A 252 -36.70 -1.57 66.58
CA SER A 252 -37.35 -0.27 66.78
C SER A 252 -38.81 -0.41 67.20
N GLU A 253 -39.57 -1.31 66.57
CA GLU A 253 -40.95 -1.64 66.95
C GLU A 253 -41.02 -2.13 68.41
N LEU A 254 -40.15 -3.07 68.80
CA LEU A 254 -40.05 -3.58 70.18
C LEU A 254 -39.63 -2.50 71.19
N GLN A 255 -38.67 -1.64 70.84
CA GLN A 255 -38.24 -0.54 71.70
C GLN A 255 -39.39 0.43 71.98
N THR A 256 -40.16 0.83 70.94
CA THR A 256 -41.33 1.69 71.17
C THR A 256 -42.44 1.01 71.98
N GLN A 257 -42.58 -0.31 71.92
CA GLN A 257 -43.50 -1.05 72.79
C GLN A 257 -43.01 -1.07 74.25
N TRP A 258 -41.71 -1.26 74.47
CA TRP A 258 -41.10 -1.19 75.80
C TRP A 258 -41.23 0.20 76.42
N ASP A 259 -40.88 1.27 75.69
CA ASP A 259 -41.02 2.65 76.18
C ASP A 259 -42.47 3.01 76.52
N ARG A 260 -43.44 2.61 75.67
CA ARG A 260 -44.88 2.77 75.97
C ARG A 260 -45.31 2.03 77.24
N THR A 261 -44.78 0.84 77.46
CA THR A 261 -45.14 -0.01 78.62
C THR A 261 -44.51 0.53 79.90
N LYS A 262 -43.24 0.95 79.83
CA LYS A 262 -42.49 1.63 80.89
C LYS A 262 -43.15 2.94 81.31
N GLU A 263 -43.60 3.75 80.35
CA GLU A 263 -44.27 5.02 80.63
C GLU A 263 -45.65 4.81 81.26
N LYS A 264 -46.43 3.81 80.79
CA LYS A 264 -47.66 3.39 81.47
C LYS A 264 -47.39 2.94 82.91
N ASN A 265 -46.32 2.17 83.15
CA ASN A 265 -45.98 1.70 84.50
C ASN A 265 -45.67 2.86 85.45
N LYS A 266 -44.88 3.86 85.02
CA LYS A 266 -44.67 5.10 85.81
C LYS A 266 -45.99 5.81 86.13
N GLN A 267 -46.91 5.88 85.17
CA GLN A 267 -48.21 6.53 85.36
C GLN A 267 -49.06 5.77 86.40
N THR A 268 -49.04 4.43 86.39
CA THR A 268 -49.71 3.64 87.44
C THR A 268 -49.00 3.73 88.80
N GLU A 269 -47.68 3.77 88.85
CA GLU A 269 -46.90 4.01 90.09
C GLU A 269 -47.21 5.39 90.69
N MET A 270 -47.24 6.44 89.87
CA MET A 270 -47.62 7.79 90.28
C MET A 270 -49.07 7.86 90.79
N ASN A 271 -50.01 7.24 90.08
CA ASN A 271 -51.41 7.20 90.50
C ASN A 271 -51.60 6.42 91.81
N LEU A 272 -50.84 5.33 92.00
CA LEU A 272 -50.83 4.57 93.25
C LEU A 272 -50.32 5.42 94.42
N LEU A 273 -49.23 6.17 94.23
CA LEU A 273 -48.70 7.09 95.25
C LEU A 273 -49.69 8.22 95.57
N ILE A 274 -50.40 8.76 94.58
CA ILE A 274 -51.44 9.76 94.78
C ILE A 274 -52.62 9.19 95.60
N HIS A 275 -53.11 7.99 95.24
CA HIS A 275 -54.18 7.34 96.00
C HIS A 275 -53.76 6.90 97.40
N GLN A 276 -52.51 6.47 97.58
CA GLN A 276 -51.96 6.15 98.91
C GLN A 276 -51.84 7.41 99.78
N GLY A 277 -51.45 8.55 99.19
CA GLY A 277 -51.51 9.86 99.84
C GLY A 277 -52.93 10.19 100.27
N GLN A 278 -53.88 10.24 99.33
CA GLN A 278 -55.30 10.51 99.60
C GLN A 278 -55.88 9.58 100.68
N SER A 279 -55.56 8.28 100.65
CA SER A 279 -56.04 7.31 101.64
C SER A 279 -55.42 7.53 103.02
N ARG A 280 -54.14 7.92 103.11
CA ARG A 280 -53.52 8.29 104.40
C ARG A 280 -54.14 9.57 104.93
N ASP A 281 -54.30 10.58 104.08
CA ASP A 281 -54.84 11.88 104.46
C ASP A 281 -56.30 11.75 104.94
N GLN A 282 -57.10 10.88 104.31
CA GLN A 282 -58.45 10.49 104.79
C GLN A 282 -58.43 9.74 106.13
N VAL A 283 -57.45 8.87 106.37
CA VAL A 283 -57.28 8.16 107.66
C VAL A 283 -56.83 9.12 108.76
N GLU A 284 -56.03 10.13 108.42
CA GLU A 284 -55.63 11.21 109.33
C GLU A 284 -56.81 12.14 109.65
N GLU A 285 -57.59 12.58 108.65
CA GLU A 285 -58.85 13.31 108.85
C GLU A 285 -59.81 12.51 109.76
N ALA A 286 -60.06 11.24 109.45
CA ALA A 286 -60.89 10.38 110.30
C ALA A 286 -60.33 10.26 111.72
N GLY A 287 -59.01 10.06 111.87
CA GLY A 287 -58.35 10.00 113.17
C GLY A 287 -58.50 11.30 113.99
N THR A 288 -58.36 12.47 113.36
CA THR A 288 -58.56 13.75 114.04
C THR A 288 -60.03 13.98 114.43
N ILE A 289 -61.00 13.53 113.62
CA ILE A 289 -62.43 13.55 113.96
C ILE A 289 -62.71 12.64 115.16
N LEU A 290 -62.16 11.42 115.19
CA LEU A 290 -62.32 10.49 116.32
C LEU A 290 -61.74 11.06 117.62
N ILE A 291 -60.55 11.68 117.55
CA ILE A 291 -59.94 12.37 118.70
C ILE A 291 -60.82 13.56 119.12
N ALA A 292 -61.36 14.35 118.18
CA ALA A 292 -62.23 15.48 118.50
C ALA A 292 -63.55 15.03 119.16
N VAL A 293 -64.17 13.94 118.68
CA VAL A 293 -65.37 13.33 119.29
C VAL A 293 -65.05 12.87 120.72
N LYS A 294 -63.93 12.17 120.95
CA LYS A 294 -63.54 11.73 122.29
C LYS A 294 -63.28 12.92 123.22
N ASN A 295 -62.53 13.92 122.77
CA ASN A 295 -62.25 15.13 123.55
C ASN A 295 -63.54 15.91 123.91
N LEU A 296 -64.54 15.91 123.04
CA LEU A 296 -65.86 16.50 123.32
C LEU A 296 -66.67 15.64 124.30
N ALA A 297 -66.63 14.31 124.18
CA ALA A 297 -67.26 13.41 125.13
C ALA A 297 -66.65 13.49 126.54
N GLU A 298 -65.34 13.73 126.65
CA GLU A 298 -64.64 14.03 127.91
C GLU A 298 -65.09 15.34 128.55
N GLN A 299 -65.49 16.35 127.75
CA GLN A 299 -66.00 17.64 128.23
C GLN A 299 -67.51 17.62 128.54
N CYS A 300 -68.28 16.85 127.77
CA CYS A 300 -69.73 16.76 127.82
C CYS A 300 -70.22 15.50 128.57
N TYR A 301 -69.45 15.00 129.53
CA TYR A 301 -69.74 13.73 130.19
C TYR A 301 -71.05 13.77 131.01
N LEU A 302 -71.97 12.87 130.66
CA LEU A 302 -73.22 12.62 131.37
C LEU A 302 -73.09 11.34 132.19
N CYS A 303 -73.13 11.45 133.53
CA CYS A 303 -72.85 10.37 134.48
C CYS A 303 -73.71 9.10 134.37
N HIS A 304 -74.76 9.10 133.54
CA HIS A 304 -75.64 7.96 133.32
C HIS A 304 -75.22 7.06 132.14
N TYR A 305 -74.24 7.47 131.32
CA TYR A 305 -73.74 6.66 130.20
C TYR A 305 -72.63 5.65 130.56
N GLY A 306 -71.95 5.82 131.69
CA GLY A 306 -70.89 4.91 132.16
C GLY A 306 -69.46 5.31 131.77
N PRO A 307 -68.44 4.47 132.08
CA PRO A 307 -67.02 4.82 131.92
C PRO A 307 -66.63 5.07 130.46
N LEU A 308 -65.99 6.21 130.17
CA LEU A 308 -65.62 6.63 128.81
C LEU A 308 -64.72 5.66 128.04
N GLU A 309 -64.01 4.78 128.74
CA GLU A 309 -63.06 3.84 128.13
C GLU A 309 -63.74 2.62 127.48
N GLU A 310 -65.04 2.38 127.77
CA GLU A 310 -65.83 1.28 127.23
C GLU A 310 -66.94 1.73 126.26
N LEU A 311 -67.13 3.04 126.04
CA LEU A 311 -68.11 3.58 125.10
C LEU A 311 -67.67 3.42 123.64
N ASP A 312 -68.64 3.20 122.74
CA ASP A 312 -68.45 3.34 121.30
C ASP A 312 -68.46 4.82 120.86
N ILE A 313 -67.84 5.11 119.72
CA ILE A 313 -67.77 6.44 119.13
C ILE A 313 -69.18 6.98 118.83
N LEU A 314 -70.12 6.14 118.39
CA LEU A 314 -71.50 6.58 118.13
C LEU A 314 -72.23 6.93 119.43
N THR A 315 -72.05 6.15 120.51
CA THR A 315 -72.66 6.47 121.80
C THR A 315 -72.02 7.68 122.47
N MET A 316 -70.72 7.94 122.26
CA MET A 316 -70.08 9.21 122.59
C MET A 316 -70.71 10.39 121.84
N MET A 317 -70.98 10.26 120.53
CA MET A 317 -71.63 11.31 119.75
C MET A 317 -73.08 11.58 120.19
N ASP A 318 -73.86 10.53 120.48
CA ASP A 318 -75.22 10.70 121.01
C ASP A 318 -75.21 11.32 122.43
N MET A 319 -74.26 10.96 123.31
CA MET A 319 -74.09 11.62 124.62
C MET A 319 -73.75 13.11 124.46
N VAL A 320 -72.80 13.47 123.58
CA VAL A 320 -72.45 14.88 123.30
C VAL A 320 -73.66 15.65 122.75
N LYS A 321 -74.45 15.02 121.88
CA LYS A 321 -75.70 15.57 121.33
C LYS A 321 -76.78 15.76 122.40
N GLU A 322 -76.97 14.79 123.29
CA GLU A 322 -77.92 14.94 124.40
C GLU A 322 -77.47 16.02 125.38
N TYR A 323 -76.19 16.09 125.76
CA TYR A 323 -75.64 17.17 126.57
C TYR A 323 -75.85 18.56 125.92
N ILE A 324 -75.64 18.69 124.60
CA ILE A 324 -75.90 19.95 123.87
C ILE A 324 -77.39 20.29 123.86
N LEU A 325 -78.29 19.31 123.71
CA LEU A 325 -79.73 19.52 123.74
C LEU A 325 -80.23 19.88 125.15
N GLU A 326 -79.77 19.19 126.20
CA GLU A 326 -80.04 19.54 127.59
C GLU A 326 -79.54 20.94 127.92
N SER A 327 -78.29 21.26 127.56
CA SER A 327 -77.69 22.58 127.78
C SER A 327 -78.44 23.69 127.04
N ALA A 328 -78.84 23.48 125.78
CA ALA A 328 -79.64 24.43 125.01
C ALA A 328 -81.08 24.58 125.55
N ASP A 329 -81.69 23.51 126.07
CA ASP A 329 -83.00 23.60 126.72
C ASP A 329 -82.93 24.19 128.14
N ILE A 330 -81.80 24.06 128.83
CA ILE A 330 -81.49 24.79 130.07
C ILE A 330 -81.27 26.28 129.74
N GLU A 331 -80.58 26.63 128.66
CA GLU A 331 -80.40 28.02 128.21
C GLU A 331 -81.75 28.65 127.79
N LYS A 332 -82.61 27.93 127.07
CA LYS A 332 -83.99 28.38 126.79
C LYS A 332 -84.78 28.59 128.07
N LYS A 333 -84.80 27.63 129.00
CA LYS A 333 -85.53 27.77 130.28
C LYS A 333 -84.95 28.92 131.12
N ALA A 334 -83.63 29.15 131.09
CA ALA A 334 -82.99 30.27 131.76
C ALA A 334 -83.36 31.63 131.11
N THR A 335 -83.42 31.71 129.78
CA THR A 335 -83.82 32.93 129.06
C THR A 335 -85.32 33.21 129.21
N GLU A 336 -86.19 32.20 129.10
CA GLU A 336 -87.62 32.30 129.41
C GLU A 336 -87.88 32.74 130.87
N LEU A 337 -87.09 32.23 131.83
CA LEU A 337 -87.13 32.70 133.22
C LEU A 337 -86.61 34.15 133.38
N MET A 338 -85.66 34.60 132.56
CA MET A 338 -85.17 35.98 132.56
C MET A 338 -86.14 36.98 131.88
N GLU A 339 -86.98 36.55 130.92
CA GLU A 339 -87.97 37.44 130.28
C GLU A 339 -89.17 37.79 131.19
N SER A 340 -89.42 37.00 132.25
CA SER A 340 -90.50 37.25 133.21
C SER A 340 -90.18 38.29 134.31
N GLY A 341 -89.01 38.94 134.25
CA GLY A 341 -88.59 40.01 135.18
C GLY A 341 -87.97 41.21 134.47
N SER A 342 -88.79 42.20 134.08
CA SER A 342 -88.34 43.47 133.46
C SER A 342 -87.28 44.19 134.30
N VAL A 343 -86.18 44.74 133.74
CA VAL A 343 -86.10 45.96 132.90
C VAL A 343 -84.71 45.96 132.20
N PRO A 344 -84.54 46.52 130.97
CA PRO A 344 -83.51 46.05 130.05
C PRO A 344 -82.13 46.71 130.17
N ARG A 345 -81.13 46.06 129.56
CA ARG A 345 -79.82 46.66 129.29
C ARG A 345 -79.38 46.48 127.84
N SER A 346 -79.47 47.57 127.08
CA SER A 346 -78.74 47.88 125.83
C SER A 346 -78.15 46.71 125.02
N ALA A 347 -78.84 46.32 123.95
CA ALA A 347 -78.22 45.53 122.88
C ALA A 347 -77.06 46.31 122.22
N THR A 348 -76.01 45.59 121.80
CA THR A 348 -75.02 46.10 120.83
C THR A 348 -74.60 44.94 119.93
N GLN A 349 -75.07 44.97 118.69
CA GLN A 349 -74.84 43.95 117.66
C GLN A 349 -74.61 44.70 116.31
N PRO A 350 -74.20 44.04 115.21
CA PRO A 350 -72.76 43.86 114.96
C PRO A 350 -72.31 44.46 113.62
N ARG A 351 -70.99 44.52 113.43
CA ARG A 351 -70.34 44.57 112.10
C ARG A 351 -69.08 43.69 112.13
N GLY A 352 -68.77 42.86 111.13
CA GLY A 352 -69.48 42.59 109.87
C GLY A 352 -68.56 42.76 108.66
N PHE A 353 -68.78 41.93 107.63
CA PHE A 353 -67.93 41.67 106.45
C PHE A 353 -66.67 40.82 106.75
N LEU A 354 -66.42 39.64 106.16
CA LEU A 354 -66.60 39.06 104.81
C LEU A 354 -65.44 39.31 103.84
N LYS A 355 -64.95 38.20 103.26
CA LYS A 355 -64.20 38.07 101.99
C LYS A 355 -62.73 38.56 102.03
N HIS A 356 -61.78 38.03 101.23
CA HIS A 356 -61.89 37.09 100.09
C HIS A 356 -60.61 36.23 99.87
N ILE A 357 -60.82 34.99 99.40
CA ILE A 357 -60.05 34.25 98.36
C ILE A 357 -58.53 33.95 98.55
N ASN A 358 -58.21 32.65 98.40
CA ASN A 358 -56.88 32.14 98.06
C ASN A 358 -56.53 32.40 96.58
N SER A 359 -55.32 32.87 96.29
CA SER A 359 -54.48 32.27 95.23
C SER A 359 -53.08 32.91 95.18
N LYS A 360 -52.05 32.09 95.34
CA LYS A 360 -50.66 32.44 95.00
C LYS A 360 -50.15 31.44 93.96
N THR A 361 -50.45 31.71 92.70
CA THR A 361 -49.92 30.93 91.57
C THR A 361 -48.41 31.17 91.43
N GLN A 362 -47.64 30.09 91.46
CA GLN A 362 -46.23 30.07 91.05
C GLN A 362 -46.00 28.84 90.18
N LEU A 363 -45.56 29.05 88.94
CA LEU A 363 -44.77 28.12 88.15
C LEU A 363 -44.27 28.85 86.89
N LYS A 364 -42.98 29.18 86.86
CA LYS A 364 -42.32 29.85 85.72
C LYS A 364 -42.00 28.83 84.64
N SER A 365 -42.39 29.11 83.39
CA SER A 365 -42.07 28.28 82.23
C SER A 365 -40.69 28.60 81.65
N ILE A 366 -39.80 27.60 81.62
CA ILE A 366 -38.51 27.55 80.90
C ILE A 366 -38.40 26.10 80.39
N SER A 367 -38.03 25.78 79.14
CA SER A 367 -37.65 26.58 77.97
C SER A 367 -38.15 25.89 76.67
N LYS A 368 -38.08 26.60 75.53
CA LYS A 368 -38.12 26.00 74.19
C LYS A 368 -36.98 26.57 73.36
N THR A 369 -36.05 25.72 72.96
CA THR A 369 -35.02 26.03 71.96
C THR A 369 -34.95 24.90 70.93
N SER A 370 -35.37 25.27 69.71
CA SER A 370 -34.72 24.94 68.44
C SER A 370 -34.35 23.47 68.16
N GLY A 371 -35.17 22.81 67.36
CA GLY A 371 -34.72 21.65 66.58
C GLY A 371 -33.83 22.11 65.42
N SER A 372 -32.79 21.32 65.11
CA SER A 372 -32.00 21.45 63.88
C SER A 372 -32.15 20.18 63.06
N TRP A 373 -32.46 20.30 61.77
CA TRP A 373 -32.47 19.18 60.84
C TRP A 373 -31.07 19.01 60.23
N GLY A 374 -30.52 17.80 60.31
CA GLY A 374 -29.28 17.42 59.65
C GLY A 374 -29.49 16.13 58.87
N LEU A 375 -29.91 16.25 57.61
CA LEU A 375 -29.94 15.13 56.67
C LEU A 375 -28.55 14.98 56.04
N PHE A 376 -28.06 13.75 55.97
CA PHE A 376 -26.82 13.41 55.27
C PHE A 376 -27.02 13.41 53.75
N SER A 377 -25.90 13.55 53.03
CA SER A 377 -25.70 13.14 51.64
C SER A 377 -24.36 12.41 51.56
#